data_AF-A0A659Q7S9-F1
#
_entry.id   AF-A0A659Q7S9-F1
#
_cell.length_a   1.000
_cell.length_b   1.000
_cell.length_c   1.000
_cell.angle_alpha   90.00
_cell.angle_beta   90.00
_cell.angle_gamma   90.00
#
_symmetry.space_group_name_H-M   'P 1'
#
loop_
_entity.id
_entity.type
_entity.pdbx_description
1 polymer ?
#
loop_
_entity_poly.entity_id
_entity_poly.type
_entity_poly.pdbx_seq_one_letter_code
_entity_poly.pdbx_strand_id
1 'polypeptide(L)'
;MSELLSVALFLASVLIYAWKAGRNTWWFAATLTVLGLFVILNITLYASDYFTGDGINDAVLYTLTNSLTGAGVGKYILPGIGIALALVAVFGALGWVLRRRRHHPHHVGYSLLALLLALGSVDASPAFRQITELVKSQMRDGDPDFAVYYKEPAKTIPNPKLNLVYIYGESLERTYFDNDAFPNLTPELGALKNEGLDFSHTMQLPGSDYTIAGMVASPCGIPLYAPFEGKAAAA
;
A
#
# COMPACT_ATOMS: atom_id res chain seq x y z
N MET A 1 -17.50 0.21 -4.37
CA MET A 1 -18.36 -0.93 -4.80
C MET A 1 -17.69 -2.30 -4.61
N SER A 2 -16.37 -2.41 -4.86
CA SER A 2 -15.60 -3.66 -4.71
C SER A 2 -15.59 -4.22 -3.28
N GLU A 3 -15.46 -3.37 -2.25
CA GLU A 3 -15.41 -3.81 -0.85
C GLU A 3 -16.70 -4.49 -0.36
N LEU A 4 -17.86 -3.86 -0.60
CA LEU A 4 -19.14 -4.44 -0.19
C LEU A 4 -19.38 -5.78 -0.89
N LEU A 5 -18.97 -5.90 -2.15
CA LEU A 5 -19.04 -7.14 -2.90
C LEU A 5 -18.12 -8.21 -2.30
N SER A 6 -16.87 -7.87 -1.99
CA SER A 6 -15.90 -8.82 -1.43
C SER A 6 -16.35 -9.34 -0.07
N VAL A 7 -16.86 -8.47 0.81
CA VAL A 7 -17.41 -8.86 2.11
C VAL A 7 -18.67 -9.71 1.97
N ALA A 8 -19.56 -9.36 1.03
CA ALA A 8 -20.76 -10.17 0.76
C ALA A 8 -20.40 -11.59 0.29
N LEU A 9 -19.43 -11.73 -0.61
CA LEU A 9 -18.93 -13.02 -1.08
C LEU A 9 -18.28 -13.83 0.05
N PHE A 10 -17.50 -13.17 0.91
CA PHE A 10 -16.90 -13.77 2.11
C PHE A 10 -17.97 -14.35 3.05
N LEU A 11 -18.98 -13.54 3.41
CA LEU A 11 -20.07 -13.98 4.28
C LEU A 11 -20.89 -15.11 3.64
N ALA A 12 -21.19 -15.00 2.35
CA ALA A 12 -21.90 -16.04 1.61
C ALA A 12 -21.12 -17.37 1.61
N SER A 13 -19.81 -17.32 1.42
CA SER A 13 -18.92 -18.49 1.51
C SER A 13 -19.00 -19.15 2.89
N VAL A 14 -18.85 -18.36 3.96
CA VAL A 14 -18.92 -18.85 5.35
C VAL A 14 -20.28 -19.51 5.64
N LEU A 15 -21.39 -18.87 5.25
CA LEU A 15 -22.74 -19.38 5.49
C LEU A 15 -23.02 -20.67 4.71
N ILE A 16 -22.68 -20.70 3.41
CA ILE A 16 -22.90 -21.88 2.57
C ILE A 16 -22.07 -23.06 3.08
N TYR A 17 -20.80 -22.81 3.44
CA TYR A 17 -19.96 -23.87 3.99
C TYR A 17 -20.50 -24.35 5.35
N ALA A 18 -20.79 -23.44 6.27
CA ALA A 18 -21.23 -23.81 7.62
C ALA A 18 -22.59 -24.51 7.66
N TRP A 19 -23.48 -24.27 6.68
CA TRP A 19 -24.83 -24.83 6.67
C TRP A 19 -25.00 -26.05 5.76
N LYS A 20 -24.28 -26.11 4.63
CA LYS A 20 -24.53 -27.10 3.58
C LYS A 20 -23.31 -27.93 3.18
N ALA A 21 -22.09 -27.51 3.49
CA ALA A 21 -20.90 -28.31 3.20
C ALA A 21 -20.73 -29.40 4.26
N GLY A 22 -20.49 -30.64 3.83
CA GLY A 22 -20.30 -31.74 4.77
C GLY A 22 -18.83 -32.11 5.02
N ARG A 23 -18.67 -33.23 5.69
CA ARG A 23 -17.46 -33.71 6.39
C ARG A 23 -16.29 -34.11 5.47
N ASN A 24 -15.62 -33.15 4.84
CA ASN A 24 -14.33 -33.38 4.18
C ASN A 24 -13.26 -32.41 4.71
N THR A 25 -12.16 -32.96 5.22
CA THR A 25 -11.03 -32.20 5.78
C THR A 25 -10.31 -31.37 4.73
N TRP A 26 -10.26 -31.83 3.48
CA TRP A 26 -9.64 -31.10 2.38
C TRP A 26 -10.42 -29.84 2.02
N TRP A 27 -11.73 -29.95 1.79
CA TRP A 27 -12.60 -28.79 1.50
C TRP A 27 -12.59 -27.78 2.65
N PHE A 28 -12.54 -28.28 3.89
CA PHE A 28 -12.44 -27.44 5.08
C PHE A 28 -11.13 -26.66 5.10
N ALA A 29 -10.01 -27.35 4.92
CA ALA A 29 -8.70 -26.71 4.91
C ALA A 29 -8.59 -25.69 3.78
N ALA A 30 -8.98 -26.04 2.56
CA ALA A 30 -8.95 -25.14 1.41
C ALA A 30 -9.79 -23.87 1.66
N THR A 31 -11.03 -24.02 2.11
CA THR A 31 -11.93 -22.89 2.36
C THR A 31 -11.41 -22.02 3.50
N LEU A 32 -10.94 -22.63 4.61
CA LEU A 32 -10.38 -21.90 5.73
C LEU A 32 -9.12 -21.13 5.34
N THR A 33 -8.24 -21.71 4.50
CA THR A 33 -7.04 -21.04 4.00
C THR A 33 -7.40 -19.83 3.15
N VAL A 34 -8.36 -19.93 2.22
CA VAL A 34 -8.75 -18.81 1.35
C VAL A 34 -9.42 -17.70 2.16
N LEU A 35 -10.34 -18.04 3.08
CA LEU A 35 -10.96 -17.06 3.98
C LEU A 35 -9.95 -16.41 4.91
N GLY A 36 -8.96 -17.18 5.39
CA GLY A 36 -7.86 -16.69 6.19
C GLY A 36 -6.98 -15.69 5.40
N LEU A 37 -6.67 -16.02 4.15
CA LEU A 37 -5.95 -15.11 3.24
C LEU A 37 -6.72 -13.81 3.03
N PHE A 38 -8.04 -13.88 2.80
CA PHE A 38 -8.88 -12.69 2.70
C PHE A 38 -8.78 -11.79 3.94
N VAL A 39 -8.85 -12.38 5.14
CA VAL A 39 -8.74 -11.64 6.41
C VAL A 39 -7.36 -10.97 6.53
N ILE A 40 -6.29 -11.72 6.25
CA ILE A 40 -4.92 -11.19 6.30
C ILE A 40 -4.76 -10.03 5.32
N LEU A 41 -5.22 -10.19 4.06
CA LEU A 41 -5.12 -9.15 3.04
C LEU A 41 -5.84 -7.86 3.44
N ASN A 42 -7.05 -7.95 3.99
CA ASN A 42 -7.78 -6.77 4.45
C ASN A 42 -7.13 -6.12 5.67
N ILE A 43 -6.61 -6.91 6.62
CA ILE A 43 -5.85 -6.36 7.75
C ILE A 43 -4.60 -5.64 7.26
N THR A 44 -3.86 -6.23 6.31
CA THR A 44 -2.70 -5.58 5.69
C THR A 44 -3.10 -4.29 4.99
N LEU A 45 -4.23 -4.26 4.27
CA LEU A 45 -4.75 -3.04 3.64
C LEU A 45 -5.03 -1.95 4.68
N TYR A 46 -5.82 -2.25 5.71
CA TYR A 46 -6.17 -1.26 6.75
C TYR A 46 -4.96 -0.82 7.57
N ALA A 47 -4.03 -1.73 7.86
CA ALA A 47 -2.78 -1.38 8.52
C ALA A 47 -1.93 -0.46 7.63
N SER A 48 -1.86 -0.76 6.33
CA SER A 48 -1.13 0.07 5.36
C SER A 48 -1.76 1.45 5.25
N ASP A 49 -3.09 1.52 5.09
CA ASP A 49 -3.86 2.77 5.02
C ASP A 49 -3.70 3.63 6.28
N TYR A 50 -3.64 3.00 7.46
CA TYR A 50 -3.34 3.72 8.70
C TYR A 50 -1.97 4.43 8.68
N PHE A 51 -0.99 3.88 7.95
CA PHE A 51 0.36 4.45 7.85
C PHE A 51 0.57 5.35 6.64
N THR A 52 -0.04 5.03 5.50
CA THR A 52 0.19 5.70 4.22
C THR A 52 -0.92 6.67 3.83
N GLY A 53 -2.14 6.48 4.35
CA GLY A 53 -3.34 7.19 3.91
C GLY A 53 -3.84 6.78 2.52
N ASP A 54 -3.21 5.79 1.88
CA ASP A 54 -3.52 5.34 0.50
C ASP A 54 -3.40 3.81 0.33
N GLY A 55 -3.58 3.06 1.42
CA GLY A 55 -3.47 1.60 1.42
C GLY A 55 -2.07 1.05 1.05
N ILE A 56 -2.05 -0.03 0.25
CA ILE A 56 -0.84 -0.79 -0.11
C ILE A 56 -0.20 -0.19 -1.37
N ASN A 57 0.91 0.51 -1.19
CA ASN A 57 1.66 1.17 -2.27
C ASN A 57 3.19 1.00 -2.12
N ASP A 58 3.97 1.69 -2.95
CA ASP A 58 5.44 1.63 -2.95
C ASP A 58 6.06 2.05 -1.61
N ALA A 59 5.40 2.91 -0.84
CA ALA A 59 5.88 3.32 0.50
C ALA A 59 5.81 2.16 1.51
N VAL A 60 4.76 1.33 1.43
CA VAL A 60 4.67 0.09 2.25
C VAL A 60 5.78 -0.86 1.88
N LEU A 61 6.00 -1.08 0.58
CA LEU A 61 7.11 -1.92 0.10
C LEU A 61 8.44 -1.39 0.63
N TYR A 62 8.65 -0.08 0.58
CA TYR A 62 9.93 0.56 0.95
C TYR A 62 10.25 0.30 2.40
N THR A 63 9.24 0.49 3.24
CA THR A 63 9.33 0.32 4.68
C THR A 63 9.56 -1.13 5.08
N LEU A 64 9.02 -2.09 4.31
CA LEU A 64 9.20 -3.53 4.55
C LEU A 64 10.53 -4.08 4.04
N THR A 65 11.05 -3.55 2.93
CA THR A 65 12.28 -4.06 2.31
C THR A 65 13.54 -3.36 2.78
N ASN A 66 13.44 -2.10 3.24
CA ASN A 66 14.58 -1.34 3.73
C ASN A 66 14.72 -1.41 5.25
N SER A 67 15.89 -1.00 5.74
CA SER A 67 16.20 -1.04 7.16
C SER A 67 15.29 -0.11 7.97
N LEU A 68 14.68 -0.66 9.02
CA LEU A 68 13.94 0.09 10.05
C LEU A 68 14.85 0.60 11.18
N THR A 69 16.17 0.62 10.98
CA THR A 69 17.11 1.12 11.99
C THR A 69 16.84 2.59 12.27
N GLY A 70 16.65 2.94 13.56
CA GLY A 70 16.27 4.30 13.97
C GLY A 70 14.76 4.57 13.92
N ALA A 71 13.95 3.68 13.34
CA ALA A 71 12.50 3.79 13.42
C ALA A 71 12.03 3.51 14.86
N GLY A 72 11.11 4.33 15.37
CA GLY A 72 10.52 4.17 16.70
C GLY A 72 9.54 2.99 16.79
N VAL A 73 9.99 1.76 16.51
CA VAL A 73 9.16 0.55 16.43
C VAL A 73 8.49 0.17 17.75
N GLY A 74 9.05 0.59 18.89
CA GLY A 74 8.56 0.24 20.22
C GLY A 74 7.09 0.58 20.46
N LYS A 75 6.60 1.69 19.89
CA LYS A 75 5.19 2.12 20.02
C LYS A 75 4.20 1.21 19.28
N TYR A 76 4.68 0.37 18.36
CA TYR A 76 3.86 -0.52 17.54
C TYR A 76 3.83 -1.96 18.04
N ILE A 77 4.61 -2.31 19.08
CA ILE A 77 4.63 -3.67 19.63
C ILE A 77 3.26 -4.05 20.19
N LEU A 78 2.65 -3.18 21.00
CA LEU A 78 1.35 -3.46 21.62
C LEU A 78 0.21 -3.56 20.58
N PRO A 79 0.05 -2.62 19.63
CA PRO A 79 -0.85 -2.81 18.49
C PRO A 79 -0.57 -4.10 17.70
N GLY A 80 0.70 -4.45 17.47
CA GLY A 80 1.11 -5.67 16.78
C GLY A 80 0.65 -6.94 17.51
N ILE A 81 0.81 -7.01 18.83
CA ILE A 81 0.29 -8.11 19.66
C ILE A 81 -1.25 -8.15 19.57
N GLY A 82 -1.90 -6.99 19.64
CA GLY A 82 -3.36 -6.88 19.50
C GLY A 82 -3.85 -7.47 18.17
N ILE A 83 -3.20 -7.12 17.06
CA ILE A 83 -3.51 -7.66 15.72
C ILE A 83 -3.27 -9.18 15.68
N ALA A 84 -2.16 -9.66 16.24
CA ALA A 84 -1.85 -11.09 16.28
C ALA A 84 -2.90 -11.89 17.07
N LEU A 85 -3.33 -11.39 18.24
CA LEU A 85 -4.38 -12.00 19.04
C LEU A 85 -5.74 -11.96 18.33
N ALA A 86 -6.07 -10.83 17.69
CA ALA A 86 -7.29 -10.70 16.90
C ALA A 86 -7.31 -11.70 15.73
N LEU A 87 -6.20 -11.87 15.03
CA LEU A 87 -6.05 -12.87 13.97
C LEU A 87 -6.30 -14.28 14.52
N VAL A 88 -5.65 -14.66 15.61
CA VAL A 88 -5.85 -15.99 16.24
C VAL A 88 -7.32 -16.19 16.62
N ALA A 89 -7.97 -15.17 17.19
CA ALA A 89 -9.38 -15.23 17.56
C ALA A 89 -10.29 -15.38 16.33
N VAL A 90 -10.02 -14.64 15.23
CA VAL A 90 -10.78 -14.73 13.98
C VAL A 90 -10.60 -16.10 13.32
N PHE A 91 -9.38 -16.61 13.21
CA PHE A 91 -9.12 -17.96 12.68
C PHE A 91 -9.79 -19.04 13.54
N GLY A 92 -9.73 -18.91 14.86
CA GLY A 92 -10.42 -19.80 15.80
C GLY A 92 -11.94 -19.75 15.63
N ALA A 93 -12.52 -18.55 15.51
CA ALA A 93 -13.95 -18.35 15.30
C ALA A 93 -14.42 -18.90 13.94
N LEU A 94 -13.69 -18.63 12.85
CA LEU A 94 -13.97 -19.18 11.52
C LEU A 94 -13.90 -20.71 11.56
N GLY A 95 -12.82 -21.28 12.13
CA GLY A 95 -12.67 -22.72 12.28
C GLY A 95 -13.79 -23.35 13.11
N TRP A 96 -14.26 -22.67 14.16
CA TRP A 96 -15.39 -23.11 14.98
C TRP A 96 -16.72 -23.04 14.21
N VAL A 97 -17.02 -21.91 13.55
CA VAL A 97 -18.25 -21.72 12.77
C VAL A 97 -18.35 -22.77 11.65
N LEU A 98 -17.27 -22.95 10.89
CA LEU A 98 -17.19 -23.92 9.80
C LEU A 98 -17.31 -25.38 10.29
N ARG A 99 -17.05 -25.66 11.59
CA ARG A 99 -17.17 -26.99 12.21
C ARG A 99 -18.43 -27.18 13.08
N ARG A 100 -19.21 -26.12 13.34
CA ARG A 100 -20.31 -26.11 14.33
C ARG A 100 -21.45 -27.08 13.99
N ARG A 101 -21.72 -27.34 12.71
CA ARG A 101 -22.83 -28.23 12.27
C ARG A 101 -22.31 -29.54 11.66
N ARG A 102 -21.73 -30.38 12.53
CA ARG A 102 -21.02 -31.62 12.19
C ARG A 102 -21.89 -32.77 11.65
N HIS A 103 -23.21 -32.62 11.57
CA HIS A 103 -24.16 -33.72 11.39
C HIS A 103 -24.89 -33.77 10.02
N HIS A 104 -24.58 -32.89 9.07
CA HIS A 104 -25.20 -32.93 7.74
C HIS A 104 -24.43 -33.83 6.76
N PRO A 105 -25.13 -34.55 5.85
CA PRO A 105 -24.49 -35.36 4.82
C PRO A 105 -23.68 -34.48 3.85
N HIS A 106 -22.63 -35.07 3.29
CA HIS A 106 -21.66 -34.36 2.45
C HIS A 106 -22.21 -34.03 1.06
N HIS A 107 -22.13 -32.75 0.68
CA HIS A 107 -22.48 -32.27 -0.65
C HIS A 107 -21.30 -31.49 -1.27
N VAL A 108 -20.57 -32.15 -2.16
CA VAL A 108 -19.39 -31.59 -2.86
C VAL A 108 -19.73 -30.29 -3.59
N GLY A 109 -20.91 -30.18 -4.19
CA GLY A 109 -21.33 -28.97 -4.93
C GLY A 109 -21.38 -27.71 -4.06
N TYR A 110 -21.85 -27.82 -2.81
CA TYR A 110 -21.87 -26.66 -1.90
C TYR A 110 -20.49 -26.33 -1.34
N SER A 111 -19.62 -27.34 -1.14
CA SER A 111 -18.22 -27.12 -0.78
C SER A 111 -17.46 -26.39 -1.89
N LEU A 112 -17.66 -26.79 -3.16
CA LEU A 112 -17.08 -26.12 -4.32
C LEU A 112 -17.63 -24.69 -4.46
N LEU A 113 -18.94 -24.50 -4.33
CA LEU A 113 -19.55 -23.17 -4.38
C LEU A 113 -18.99 -22.25 -3.29
N ALA A 114 -18.87 -22.74 -2.06
CA ALA A 114 -18.27 -21.98 -0.97
C ALA A 114 -16.81 -21.59 -1.26
N LEU A 115 -16.01 -22.51 -1.82
CA LEU A 115 -14.64 -22.21 -2.21
C LEU A 115 -14.58 -21.16 -3.33
N LEU A 116 -15.43 -21.27 -4.36
CA LEU A 116 -15.51 -20.30 -5.44
C LEU A 116 -15.90 -18.90 -4.94
N LEU A 117 -16.84 -18.82 -3.99
CA LEU A 117 -17.22 -17.57 -3.35
C LEU A 117 -16.08 -17.00 -2.47
N ALA A 118 -15.33 -17.86 -1.77
CA ALA A 118 -14.15 -17.43 -1.02
C ALA A 118 -13.07 -16.86 -1.97
N LEU A 119 -12.79 -17.53 -3.08
CA LEU A 119 -11.86 -17.03 -4.09
C LEU A 119 -12.34 -15.72 -4.71
N GLY A 120 -13.64 -15.63 -5.04
CA GLY A 120 -14.26 -14.40 -5.52
C GLY A 120 -14.17 -13.24 -4.53
N SER A 121 -14.22 -13.52 -3.22
CA SER A 121 -14.01 -12.49 -2.19
C SER A 121 -12.60 -11.92 -2.20
N VAL A 122 -11.59 -12.77 -2.41
CA VAL A 122 -10.18 -12.33 -2.53
C VAL A 122 -9.99 -11.49 -3.79
N ASP A 123 -10.46 -11.98 -4.94
CA ASP A 123 -10.33 -11.28 -6.23
C ASP A 123 -11.06 -9.93 -6.26
N ALA A 124 -12.24 -9.85 -5.63
CA ALA A 124 -13.00 -8.61 -5.53
C ALA A 124 -12.42 -7.62 -4.50
N SER A 125 -11.47 -8.03 -3.65
CA SER A 125 -10.95 -7.17 -2.57
C SER A 125 -10.05 -6.04 -3.12
N PRO A 126 -10.11 -4.82 -2.54
CA PRO A 126 -9.18 -3.75 -2.92
C PRO A 126 -7.72 -4.11 -2.65
N ALA A 127 -7.46 -4.84 -1.55
CA ALA A 127 -6.12 -5.29 -1.18
C ALA A 127 -5.46 -6.11 -2.29
N PHE A 128 -6.19 -7.07 -2.86
CA PHE A 128 -5.69 -7.90 -3.95
C PHE A 128 -5.41 -7.07 -5.21
N ARG A 129 -6.26 -6.09 -5.53
CA ARG A 129 -6.08 -5.19 -6.68
C ARG A 129 -4.84 -4.31 -6.51
N GLN A 130 -4.68 -3.66 -5.36
CA GLN A 130 -3.52 -2.80 -5.08
C GLN A 130 -2.21 -3.60 -5.13
N ILE A 131 -2.16 -4.79 -4.53
CA ILE A 131 -0.98 -5.68 -4.63
C ILE A 131 -0.73 -6.08 -6.08
N THR A 132 -1.77 -6.42 -6.84
CA THR A 132 -1.62 -6.82 -8.25
C THR A 132 -1.11 -5.67 -9.11
N GLU A 133 -1.60 -4.44 -8.90
CA GLU A 133 -1.13 -3.24 -9.59
C GLU A 133 0.31 -2.92 -9.24
N LEU A 134 0.68 -3.01 -7.96
CA LEU A 134 2.05 -2.83 -7.47
C LEU A 134 3.02 -3.87 -8.06
N VAL A 135 2.62 -5.15 -8.10
CA VAL A 135 3.46 -6.19 -8.73
C VAL A 135 3.58 -5.95 -10.24
N LYS A 136 2.49 -5.55 -10.91
CA LYS A 136 2.51 -5.23 -12.33
C LYS A 136 3.39 -4.01 -12.65
N SER A 137 3.41 -2.98 -11.79
CA SER A 137 4.26 -1.82 -11.99
C SER A 137 5.74 -2.17 -11.86
N GLN A 138 6.09 -3.01 -10.88
CA GLN A 138 7.46 -3.48 -10.65
C GLN A 138 7.97 -4.44 -11.72
N MET A 139 7.07 -5.25 -12.31
CA MET A 139 7.42 -6.23 -13.36
C MET A 139 7.39 -5.67 -14.78
N ARG A 140 6.97 -4.40 -14.95
CA ARG A 140 6.99 -3.76 -16.26
C ARG A 140 8.45 -3.48 -16.61
N ASP A 141 8.92 -4.06 -17.72
CA ASP A 141 10.23 -3.72 -18.25
C ASP A 141 10.33 -2.20 -18.37
N GLY A 142 11.41 -1.63 -17.80
CA GLY A 142 11.67 -0.21 -17.86
C GLY A 142 11.65 0.27 -19.31
N ASP A 143 11.02 1.41 -19.56
CA ASP A 143 11.06 2.00 -20.90
C ASP A 143 12.54 2.21 -21.28
N PRO A 144 12.99 1.73 -22.46
CA PRO A 144 14.38 1.88 -22.91
C PRO A 144 14.83 3.36 -22.96
N ASP A 145 13.91 4.31 -22.88
CA ASP A 145 14.21 5.74 -22.84
C ASP A 145 14.88 6.22 -21.54
N PHE A 146 14.77 5.49 -20.42
CA PHE A 146 15.39 5.92 -19.16
C PHE A 146 16.91 6.07 -19.33
N ALA A 147 17.55 5.10 -19.98
CA ALA A 147 18.99 5.16 -20.27
C ALA A 147 19.37 6.27 -21.27
N VAL A 148 18.42 6.75 -22.07
CA VAL A 148 18.61 7.84 -23.04
C VAL A 148 18.57 9.20 -22.33
N TYR A 149 17.67 9.37 -21.37
CA TYR A 149 17.47 10.64 -20.67
C TYR A 149 18.26 10.77 -19.37
N TYR A 150 18.66 9.64 -18.76
CA TYR A 150 19.47 9.65 -17.55
C TYR A 150 20.86 10.22 -17.83
N LYS A 151 21.23 11.25 -17.08
CA LYS A 151 22.56 11.84 -17.11
C LYS A 151 23.21 11.68 -15.75
N GLU A 152 24.34 10.98 -15.71
CA GLU A 152 25.09 10.83 -14.47
C GLU A 152 25.57 12.21 -13.99
N PRO A 153 25.19 12.65 -12.77
CA PRO A 153 25.56 13.96 -12.28
C PRO A 153 27.05 14.00 -11.89
N ALA A 154 27.69 15.15 -12.10
CA ALA A 154 29.03 15.39 -11.57
C ALA A 154 28.97 15.46 -10.03
N LYS A 155 29.89 14.77 -9.35
CA LYS A 155 29.94 14.72 -7.87
C LYS A 155 30.35 16.05 -7.23
N THR A 156 30.97 16.95 -7.99
CA THR A 156 31.46 18.24 -7.49
C THR A 156 31.14 19.35 -8.46
N ILE A 157 30.76 20.51 -7.91
CA ILE A 157 30.58 21.74 -8.68
C ILE A 157 31.93 22.48 -8.67
N PRO A 158 32.56 22.74 -9.83
CA PRO A 158 33.82 23.46 -9.86
C PRO A 158 33.60 24.93 -9.48
N ASN A 159 34.40 25.44 -8.53
CA ASN A 159 34.42 26.85 -8.09
C ASN A 159 33.03 27.41 -7.69
N PRO A 160 32.35 26.84 -6.68
CA PRO A 160 31.03 27.30 -6.27
C PRO A 160 31.08 28.76 -5.80
N LYS A 161 30.10 29.56 -6.26
CA LYS A 161 30.01 31.00 -5.95
C LYS A 161 28.99 31.33 -4.85
N LEU A 162 28.05 30.44 -4.60
CA LEU A 162 26.92 30.63 -3.70
C LEU A 162 26.72 29.37 -2.86
N ASN A 163 26.09 29.55 -1.69
CA ASN A 163 25.54 28.44 -0.91
C ASN A 163 24.19 28.05 -1.49
N LEU A 164 23.85 26.76 -1.37
CA LEU A 164 22.55 26.23 -1.75
C LEU A 164 21.81 25.77 -0.50
N VAL A 165 20.60 26.29 -0.29
CA VAL A 165 19.73 25.95 0.84
C VAL A 165 18.42 25.42 0.29
N TYR A 166 18.06 24.20 0.67
CA TYR A 166 16.76 23.59 0.37
C TYR A 166 15.85 23.69 1.59
N ILE A 167 14.62 24.15 1.36
CA ILE A 167 13.55 24.14 2.35
C ILE A 167 12.41 23.32 1.76
N TYR A 168 12.12 22.18 2.37
CA TYR A 168 11.00 21.33 1.99
C TYR A 168 9.79 21.70 2.86
N GLY A 169 8.71 22.14 2.22
CA GLY A 169 7.42 22.33 2.87
C GLY A 169 6.66 21.01 2.89
N GLU A 170 6.57 20.36 4.05
CA GLU A 170 5.84 19.10 4.22
C GLU A 170 4.35 19.30 3.86
N SER A 171 3.85 18.49 2.92
CA SER A 171 2.47 18.56 2.42
C SER A 171 2.02 19.97 2.01
N LEU A 172 2.94 20.81 1.56
CA LEU A 172 2.64 22.18 1.12
C LEU A 172 2.13 22.17 -0.32
N GLU A 173 0.85 22.48 -0.49
CA GLU A 173 0.20 22.55 -1.80
C GLU A 173 0.08 23.98 -2.30
N ARG A 174 0.06 24.16 -3.64
CA ARG A 174 -0.08 25.48 -4.26
C ARG A 174 -1.40 26.17 -3.89
N THR A 175 -2.46 25.40 -3.63
CA THR A 175 -3.77 25.92 -3.23
C THR A 175 -3.69 26.73 -1.93
N TYR A 176 -2.69 26.51 -1.07
CA TYR A 176 -2.55 27.28 0.18
C TYR A 176 -2.15 28.74 -0.03
N PHE A 177 -1.77 29.11 -1.26
CA PHE A 177 -1.51 30.50 -1.68
C PHE A 177 -2.74 31.18 -2.31
N ASP A 178 -3.85 30.45 -2.49
CA ASP A 178 -5.10 30.98 -3.00
C ASP A 178 -5.87 31.68 -1.86
N ASN A 179 -5.97 33.00 -1.92
CA ASN A 179 -6.68 33.79 -0.91
C ASN A 179 -8.21 33.72 -1.05
N ASP A 180 -8.74 33.31 -2.20
CA ASP A 180 -10.18 33.12 -2.35
C ASP A 180 -10.61 31.81 -1.67
N ALA A 181 -9.77 30.78 -1.72
CA ALA A 181 -9.99 29.50 -1.03
C ALA A 181 -9.58 29.53 0.45
N PHE A 182 -8.39 30.08 0.75
CA PHE A 182 -7.78 30.12 2.09
C PHE A 182 -7.27 31.53 2.43
N PRO A 183 -8.17 32.45 2.84
CA PRO A 183 -7.80 33.82 3.13
C PRO A 183 -6.67 33.94 4.15
N ASN A 184 -5.58 34.60 3.77
CA ASN A 184 -4.45 34.92 4.63
C ASN A 184 -3.78 33.70 5.32
N LEU A 185 -3.78 32.53 4.66
CA LEU A 185 -3.14 31.32 5.20
C LEU A 185 -1.61 31.36 5.14
N THR A 186 -1.04 31.95 4.08
CA THR A 186 0.40 32.01 3.84
C THR A 186 0.91 33.43 3.55
N PRO A 187 0.68 34.42 4.43
CA PRO A 187 0.97 35.83 4.11
C PRO A 187 2.45 36.11 3.83
N GLU A 188 3.35 35.57 4.65
CA GLU A 188 4.79 35.81 4.51
C GLU A 188 5.38 35.00 3.36
N LEU A 189 5.02 33.72 3.27
CA LEU A 189 5.51 32.85 2.19
C LEU A 189 4.95 33.28 0.83
N GLY A 190 3.70 33.78 0.79
CA GLY A 190 3.08 34.35 -0.39
C GLY A 190 3.77 35.63 -0.86
N ALA A 191 4.18 36.51 0.08
CA ALA A 191 5.00 37.67 -0.24
C ALA A 191 6.36 37.26 -0.84
N LEU A 192 7.06 36.31 -0.20
CA LEU A 192 8.34 35.79 -0.71
C LEU A 192 8.20 35.13 -2.09
N LYS A 193 7.11 34.40 -2.33
CA LYS A 193 6.80 33.81 -3.64
C LYS A 193 6.68 34.86 -4.74
N ASN A 194 6.16 36.06 -4.43
CA ASN A 194 6.03 37.16 -5.38
C ASN A 194 7.34 37.91 -5.64
N GLU A 195 8.32 37.80 -4.73
CA GLU A 195 9.66 38.38 -4.88
C GLU A 195 10.66 37.44 -5.59
N GLY A 196 10.32 36.15 -5.69
CA GLY A 196 11.18 35.09 -6.22
C GLY A 196 10.77 34.53 -7.59
N LEU A 197 11.47 33.47 -8.01
CA LEU A 197 11.07 32.66 -9.16
C LEU A 197 10.05 31.61 -8.72
N ASP A 198 8.84 31.70 -9.27
CA ASP A 198 7.73 30.78 -9.00
C ASP A 198 7.50 29.82 -10.18
N PHE A 199 7.61 28.52 -9.92
CA PHE A 199 7.26 27.47 -10.88
C PHE A 199 5.85 26.98 -10.60
N SER A 200 4.90 27.37 -11.44
CA SER A 200 3.47 27.16 -11.22
C SER A 200 2.88 25.92 -11.91
N HIS A 201 3.61 25.35 -12.87
CA HIS A 201 3.17 24.19 -13.66
C HIS A 201 4.03 22.97 -13.32
N THR A 202 4.22 22.74 -12.02
CA THR A 202 4.90 21.55 -11.50
C THR A 202 3.87 20.47 -11.21
N MET A 203 4.29 19.21 -11.36
CA MET A 203 3.45 18.05 -11.02
C MET A 203 4.25 17.07 -10.19
N GLN A 204 3.57 16.40 -9.27
CA GLN A 204 4.13 15.28 -8.54
C GLN A 204 4.19 14.06 -9.47
N LEU A 205 5.37 13.48 -9.60
CA LEU A 205 5.54 12.26 -10.40
C LEU A 205 5.04 11.04 -9.60
N PRO A 206 4.48 10.02 -10.26
CA PRO A 206 4.15 8.76 -9.57
C PRO A 206 5.36 8.20 -8.82
N GLY A 207 5.16 7.76 -7.57
CA GLY A 207 6.22 7.25 -6.70
C GLY A 207 7.14 8.33 -6.10
N SER A 208 6.75 9.61 -6.18
CA SER A 208 7.40 10.74 -5.48
C SER A 208 6.51 11.38 -4.41
N ASP A 209 5.44 10.68 -4.04
CA ASP A 209 4.27 11.17 -3.32
C ASP A 209 4.35 11.12 -1.80
N TYR A 210 5.42 10.55 -1.26
CA TYR A 210 5.72 10.53 0.16
C TYR A 210 7.06 11.22 0.43
N THR A 211 7.22 11.75 1.63
CA THR A 211 8.31 12.67 2.03
C THR A 211 9.70 12.27 1.51
N ILE A 212 10.13 11.03 1.77
CA ILE A 212 11.46 10.55 1.36
C ILE A 212 11.57 10.46 -0.16
N ALA A 213 10.51 10.04 -0.85
CA ALA A 213 10.55 9.95 -2.30
C ALA A 213 10.57 11.33 -2.96
N GLY A 214 9.82 12.31 -2.44
CA GLY A 214 9.92 13.71 -2.87
C GLY A 214 11.31 14.30 -2.63
N MET A 215 11.91 14.00 -1.47
CA MET A 215 13.28 14.41 -1.12
C MET A 215 14.36 13.74 -1.98
N VAL A 216 14.12 12.57 -2.56
CA VAL A 216 15.06 11.94 -3.51
C VAL A 216 14.81 12.44 -4.92
N ALA A 217 13.56 12.56 -5.34
CA ALA A 217 13.19 13.03 -6.67
C ALA A 217 13.65 14.47 -6.95
N SER A 218 13.64 15.34 -5.94
CA SER A 218 14.02 16.75 -6.09
C SER A 218 15.52 16.98 -6.40
N PRO A 219 16.50 16.45 -5.63
CA PRO A 219 17.92 16.61 -5.93
C PRO A 219 18.44 15.60 -6.95
N CYS A 220 17.92 14.37 -6.99
CA CYS A 220 18.43 13.32 -7.88
C CYS A 220 17.76 13.32 -9.25
N GLY A 221 16.59 13.95 -9.40
CA GLY A 221 15.85 13.99 -10.67
C GLY A 221 15.26 12.65 -11.11
N ILE A 222 15.14 11.68 -10.18
CA ILE A 222 14.66 10.32 -10.42
C ILE A 222 13.79 9.85 -9.25
N PRO A 223 12.78 9.00 -9.47
CA PRO A 223 11.98 8.45 -8.37
C PRO A 223 12.84 7.55 -7.45
N LEU A 224 12.44 7.41 -6.19
CA LEU A 224 13.12 6.54 -5.22
C LEU A 224 13.19 5.09 -5.72
N TYR A 225 12.14 4.64 -6.40
CA TYR A 225 12.08 3.38 -7.12
C TYR A 225 12.27 3.63 -8.61
N ALA A 226 13.50 3.92 -9.01
CA ALA A 226 13.87 3.86 -10.43
C ALA A 226 14.30 2.41 -10.78
N PRO A 227 14.04 1.94 -12.00
CA PRO A 227 14.43 0.61 -12.47
C PRO A 227 15.96 0.55 -12.66
N PHE A 228 16.69 0.49 -11.55
CA PHE A 228 18.12 0.21 -11.58
C PHE A 228 18.31 -1.29 -11.59
N GLU A 229 18.65 -1.85 -12.75
CA GLU A 229 19.31 -3.15 -12.76
C GLU A 229 20.58 -3.05 -11.90
N GLY A 230 20.76 -4.07 -11.05
CA GLY A 230 21.67 -4.08 -9.90
C GLY A 230 22.97 -3.30 -10.07
N LYS A 231 23.11 -2.22 -9.29
CA LYS A 231 24.33 -1.68 -8.63
C LYS A 231 24.24 -0.19 -8.28
N ALA A 232 23.28 0.56 -8.82
CA ALA A 232 23.23 2.02 -8.60
C ALA A 232 22.59 2.45 -7.26
N ALA A 233 21.76 1.61 -6.64
CA ALA A 233 21.16 1.91 -5.32
C ALA A 233 22.12 1.71 -4.13
N ALA A 234 23.35 1.24 -4.38
CA ALA A 234 24.37 0.99 -3.37
C ALA A 234 25.70 1.65 -3.78
N ALA A 235 25.75 2.98 -3.70
CA ALA A 235 26.99 3.75 -3.74
C ALA A 235 26.87 5.00 -2.87
#